data_AF-A0A557SRG8-F1
#
_entry.id   AF-A0A557SRG8-F1
#
_cell.length_a   1.000
_cell.length_b   1.000
_cell.length_c   1.000
_cell.angle_alpha   90.00
_cell.angle_beta   90.00
_cell.angle_gamma   90.00
#
_symmetry.space_group_name_H-M   'P 1'
#
loop_
_entity.id
_entity.type
_entity.pdbx_description
1 polymer ?
#
loop_
_entity_poly.entity_id
_entity_poly.type
_entity_poly.pdbx_seq_one_letter_code
_entity_poly.pdbx_strand_id
1 'polypeptide(L)'
;MNQEDTRKKKETTYLKASITESILLSCLNGSLFSEIETRLQAIRPSSELILKEYLQYLVNNSFISYHRIKKIYMVEPRGLELLYIIYTQRNLRAQDYADLVIKIG
;
A
#
# COMPACT_ATOMS: atom_id res chain seq x y z
N MET A 1 -36.91 15.26 14.18
CA MET A 1 -36.24 14.09 13.57
C MET A 1 -35.04 14.63 12.83
N ASN A 2 -33.90 14.76 13.52
CA ASN A 2 -32.70 15.35 12.95
C ASN A 2 -31.82 14.21 12.45
N GLN A 3 -31.63 14.14 11.13
CA GLN A 3 -30.63 13.30 10.51
C GLN A 3 -29.25 13.82 10.93
N GLU A 4 -28.61 13.12 11.85
CA GLU A 4 -27.18 13.30 12.09
C GLU A 4 -26.43 12.84 10.83
N ASP A 5 -25.92 13.84 10.12
CA ASP A 5 -24.98 13.76 9.01
C ASP A 5 -23.77 12.92 9.45
N THR A 6 -23.83 11.61 9.19
CA THR A 6 -22.73 10.66 9.41
C THR A 6 -21.66 10.89 8.34
N ARG A 7 -21.02 12.06 8.39
CA ARG A 7 -19.71 12.26 7.76
C ARG A 7 -18.74 11.34 8.50
N LYS A 8 -18.58 10.12 8.00
CA LYS A 8 -17.44 9.27 8.37
C LYS A 8 -16.20 10.14 8.21
N LYS A 9 -15.64 10.56 9.33
CA LYS A 9 -14.35 11.24 9.41
C LYS A 9 -13.39 10.37 8.61
N LYS A 10 -12.86 10.87 7.48
CA LYS A 10 -11.87 10.14 6.68
C LYS A 10 -10.68 9.91 7.61
N GLU A 11 -10.61 8.73 8.21
CA GLU A 11 -9.52 8.37 9.09
C GLU A 11 -8.25 8.41 8.26
N THR A 12 -7.35 9.31 8.66
CA THR A 12 -6.05 9.41 8.04
C THR A 12 -5.22 8.24 8.52
N THR A 13 -4.80 7.38 7.59
CA THR A 13 -3.90 6.27 7.86
C THR A 13 -2.49 6.61 7.40
N TYR A 14 -1.49 6.08 8.11
CA TYR A 14 -0.09 6.22 7.75
C TYR A 14 0.50 4.85 7.45
N LEU A 15 1.00 4.66 6.23
CA LEU A 15 1.67 3.42 5.80
C LEU A 15 3.18 3.63 5.70
N LYS A 16 3.98 2.65 6.12
CA LYS A 16 5.44 2.68 5.92
C LYS A 16 5.75 2.57 4.43
N ALA A 17 6.55 3.50 3.92
CA ALA A 17 6.87 3.59 2.50
C ALA A 17 7.59 2.35 1.99
N SER A 18 8.52 1.78 2.77
CA SER A 18 9.23 0.55 2.42
C SER A 18 8.30 -0.65 2.20
N ILE A 19 7.27 -0.78 3.03
CA ILE A 19 6.26 -1.83 2.90
C ILE A 19 5.37 -1.54 1.68
N THR A 20 4.88 -0.30 1.55
CA THR A 20 4.04 0.11 0.43
C THR A 20 4.73 -0.04 -0.91
N GLU A 21 6.00 0.38 -1.04
CA GLU A 21 6.82 0.20 -2.24
C GLU A 21 6.95 -1.27 -2.58
N SER A 22 7.32 -2.11 -1.61
CA SER A 22 7.47 -3.56 -1.83
C SER A 22 6.18 -4.20 -2.36
N ILE A 23 5.02 -3.81 -1.81
CA ILE A 23 3.72 -4.29 -2.27
C ILE A 23 3.45 -3.80 -3.70
N LEU A 24 3.59 -2.50 -3.96
CA LEU A 24 3.33 -1.91 -5.28
C LEU A 24 4.24 -2.50 -6.36
N LEU A 25 5.52 -2.71 -6.07
CA LEU A 25 6.48 -3.38 -6.95
C LEU A 25 6.10 -4.82 -7.25
N SER A 26 5.56 -5.53 -6.28
CA SER A 26 5.07 -6.90 -6.48
C SER A 26 3.86 -6.89 -7.42
N CYS A 27 2.94 -5.95 -7.22
CA CYS A 27 1.72 -5.84 -8.01
C CYS A 27 1.90 -5.34 -9.46
N LEU A 28 3.09 -4.91 -9.89
CA LEU A 28 3.32 -4.37 -11.25
C LEU A 28 2.85 -5.31 -12.36
N ASN A 29 3.09 -6.62 -12.19
CA ASN A 29 2.73 -7.66 -13.18
C ASN A 29 1.59 -8.57 -12.72
N GLY A 30 0.88 -8.19 -11.65
CA GLY A 30 0.03 -9.12 -10.92
C GLY A 30 0.83 -9.97 -9.93
N SER A 31 0.32 -10.12 -8.70
CA SER A 31 0.91 -11.04 -7.73
C SER A 31 -0.14 -11.66 -6.81
N LEU A 32 0.08 -12.92 -6.45
CA LEU A 32 -0.68 -13.61 -5.40
C LEU A 32 -0.32 -13.03 -4.02
N PHE A 33 -1.23 -13.18 -3.06
CA PHE A 33 -0.95 -12.80 -1.67
C PHE A 33 0.36 -13.40 -1.13
N SER A 34 0.58 -14.70 -1.36
CA SER A 34 1.76 -15.43 -0.89
C SER A 34 3.07 -14.94 -1.50
N GLU A 35 3.03 -14.45 -2.75
CA GLU A 35 4.21 -13.89 -3.43
C GLU A 35 4.59 -12.54 -2.83
N ILE A 36 3.57 -11.71 -2.54
CA ILE A 36 3.75 -10.42 -1.85
C ILE A 36 4.27 -10.66 -0.43
N GLU A 37 3.70 -11.62 0.29
CA GLU A 37 4.13 -11.99 1.64
C GLU A 37 5.59 -12.46 1.65
N THR A 38 5.96 -13.37 0.76
CA THR A 38 7.34 -13.89 0.67
C THR A 38 8.35 -12.76 0.44
N ARG A 39 8.04 -11.83 -0.46
CA ARG A 39 8.90 -10.66 -0.73
C ARG A 39 8.98 -9.73 0.47
N LEU A 40 7.86 -9.50 1.15
CA LEU A 40 7.83 -8.64 2.32
C LEU A 40 8.65 -9.23 3.48
N GLN A 41 8.52 -10.53 3.74
CA GLN A 41 9.32 -11.22 4.78
C GLN A 41 10.83 -11.10 4.54
N ALA A 42 11.27 -11.10 3.27
CA ALA A 42 12.68 -10.96 2.91
C ALA A 42 13.24 -9.56 3.23
N ILE A 43 12.39 -8.53 3.25
CA ILE A 43 12.78 -7.15 3.57
C ILE A 43 12.63 -6.90 5.06
N ARG A 44 11.53 -7.38 5.65
CA ARG A 44 11.20 -7.17 7.05
C ARG A 44 10.22 -8.25 7.52
N PRO A 45 10.53 -8.96 8.62
CA PRO A 45 9.55 -9.82 9.27
C PRO A 45 8.28 -9.04 9.59
N SER A 46 7.16 -9.51 9.07
CA SER A 46 5.85 -8.88 9.24
C SER A 46 4.80 -9.95 9.54
N SER A 47 3.70 -9.60 10.19
CA SER A 47 2.60 -10.56 10.34
C SER A 47 1.72 -10.54 9.09
N GLU A 48 1.10 -11.68 8.78
CA GLU A 48 0.09 -11.80 7.72
C GLU A 48 -1.03 -10.74 7.89
N LEU A 49 -1.38 -10.43 9.15
CA LEU A 49 -2.37 -9.41 9.49
C LEU A 49 -1.97 -8.02 9.00
N ILE A 50 -0.71 -7.62 9.22
CA ILE A 50 -0.20 -6.32 8.75
C ILE A 50 -0.28 -6.25 7.22
N LEU A 51 0.11 -7.32 6.51
CA LEU A 51 0.00 -7.33 5.05
C LEU A 51 -1.45 -7.18 4.58
N LYS A 52 -2.41 -7.88 5.21
CA LYS A 52 -3.83 -7.74 4.90
C LYS A 52 -4.34 -6.31 5.09
N GLU A 53 -3.96 -5.66 6.19
CA GLU A 53 -4.32 -4.26 6.44
C GLU A 53 -3.77 -3.33 5.35
N TYR A 54 -2.49 -3.48 4.99
CA TYR A 54 -1.89 -2.69 3.92
C TYR A 54 -2.60 -2.90 2.58
N LEU A 55 -2.85 -4.16 2.20
CA LEU A 55 -3.59 -4.46 0.97
C LEU A 55 -4.98 -3.85 0.98
N GLN A 56 -5.70 -3.91 2.11
CA GLN A 56 -7.01 -3.29 2.25
C GLN A 56 -6.94 -1.77 2.07
N TYR A 57 -5.99 -1.09 2.70
CA TYR A 57 -5.81 0.36 2.53
C TYR A 57 -5.44 0.73 1.09
N LEU A 58 -4.58 -0.04 0.44
CA LEU A 58 -4.15 0.21 -0.93
C LEU A 58 -5.28 -0.03 -1.95
N VAL A 59 -6.12 -1.06 -1.74
CA VAL A 59 -7.31 -1.32 -2.55
C VAL A 59 -8.34 -0.21 -2.36
N ASN A 60 -8.66 0.15 -1.10
CA ASN A 60 -9.67 1.16 -0.79
C ASN A 60 -9.32 2.55 -1.32
N ASN A 61 -8.03 2.83 -1.54
CA ASN A 61 -7.55 4.09 -2.10
C ASN A 61 -7.17 4.00 -3.59
N SER A 62 -7.50 2.89 -4.25
CA SER A 62 -7.27 2.68 -5.69
C SER A 62 -5.79 2.75 -6.11
N PHE A 63 -4.87 2.36 -5.22
CA PHE A 63 -3.46 2.19 -5.58
C PHE A 63 -3.18 0.81 -6.19
N ILE A 64 -3.95 -0.19 -5.77
CA ILE A 64 -3.96 -1.53 -6.35
C ILE A 64 -5.41 -1.98 -6.52
N SER A 65 -5.63 -2.99 -7.35
CA SER A 65 -6.89 -3.73 -7.45
C SER A 65 -6.68 -5.20 -7.15
N TYR A 66 -7.75 -5.89 -6.75
CA TYR A 66 -7.76 -7.34 -6.54
C TYR A 66 -8.66 -8.02 -7.57
N HIS A 67 -8.05 -8.81 -8.44
CA HIS A 67 -8.76 -9.57 -9.46
C HIS A 67 -9.22 -10.93 -8.89
N ARG A 68 -10.48 -11.00 -8.43
CA ARG A 68 -11.02 -12.16 -7.69
C ARG A 68 -10.85 -13.52 -8.36
N ILE A 69 -11.04 -13.62 -9.69
CA ILE A 69 -10.95 -14.90 -10.42
C ILE A 69 -9.51 -15.45 -10.41
N LYS A 70 -8.56 -14.59 -10.81
CA LYS A 70 -7.13 -14.89 -10.85
C LYS A 70 -6.45 -14.87 -9.47
N LYS A 71 -7.12 -14.30 -8.46
CA LYS A 71 -6.61 -14.08 -7.09
C LYS A 71 -5.29 -13.29 -7.04
N ILE A 72 -5.12 -12.37 -7.98
CA ILE A 72 -3.93 -11.51 -8.08
C ILE A 72 -4.26 -10.07 -7.69
N TYR A 73 -3.27 -9.39 -7.12
CA TYR A 73 -3.26 -7.95 -6.93
C TYR A 73 -2.50 -7.29 -8.07
N MET A 74 -3.05 -6.22 -8.63
CA MET A 74 -2.45 -5.46 -9.73
C MET A 74 -2.31 -3.99 -9.34
N VAL A 75 -1.24 -3.34 -9.79
CA VAL A 75 -1.06 -1.90 -9.60
C VAL A 75 -2.08 -1.12 -10.45
N GLU A 76 -2.60 -0.04 -9.90
CA GLU A 76 -3.46 0.92 -10.61
C GLU A 76 -2.66 2.19 -10.98
N PRO A 77 -3.13 3.06 -11.88
CA PRO A 77 -2.41 4.28 -12.26
C PRO A 77 -1.98 5.15 -11.07
N ARG A 78 -2.84 5.32 -10.06
CA ARG A 78 -2.50 6.05 -8.82
C ARG A 78 -1.39 5.35 -8.02
N GLY A 79 -1.32 4.03 -8.09
CA GLY A 79 -0.24 3.24 -7.48
C GLY A 79 1.11 3.47 -8.16
N LEU A 80 1.12 3.65 -9.48
CA LEU A 80 2.32 4.02 -10.23
C LEU A 80 2.79 5.44 -9.88
N GLU A 81 1.86 6.39 -9.75
CA GLU A 81 2.17 7.74 -9.27
C GLU A 81 2.77 7.71 -7.86
N LEU A 82 2.19 6.90 -6.97
CA LEU A 82 2.70 6.74 -5.61
C LEU A 82 4.11 6.11 -5.60
N LEU A 83 4.36 5.09 -6.42
CA LEU A 83 5.70 4.53 -6.60
C LEU A 83 6.70 5.61 -7.03
N TYR A 84 6.34 6.43 -8.02
CA TYR A 84 7.21 7.52 -8.48
C TYR A 84 7.52 8.53 -7.37
N ILE A 85 6.52 8.89 -6.55
CA ILE A 85 6.70 9.78 -5.39
C ILE A 85 7.67 9.14 -4.38
N ILE A 86 7.50 7.87 -4.05
CA ILE A 86 8.38 7.14 -3.12
C ILE A 86 9.83 7.15 -3.63
N TYR A 87 10.03 6.78 -4.91
CA TYR A 87 11.35 6.79 -5.54
C TYR A 87 12.01 8.16 -5.50
N THR A 88 11.24 9.21 -5.81
CA THR A 88 11.74 10.59 -5.81
C THR A 88 12.18 11.01 -4.40
N GLN A 89 11.37 10.73 -3.38
CA GLN A 89 11.72 11.06 -1.99
C GLN A 89 12.95 10.30 -1.49
N ARG A 90 13.07 9.02 -1.86
CA ARG A 90 14.25 8.20 -1.53
C ARG A 90 15.54 8.77 -2.13
N ASN A 91 15.49 9.28 -3.36
CA ASN A 91 16.66 9.86 -4.02
C ASN A 91 17.01 11.27 -3.49
N LEU A 92 16.02 12.02 -2.98
CA LEU A 92 16.22 13.38 -2.48
C LEU A 92 16.70 13.44 -1.02
N ARG A 93 16.35 12.46 -0.19
CA ARG A 93 16.68 12.47 1.24
C ARG A 93 17.72 11.40 1.53
N ALA A 94 18.92 11.81 1.93
CA ALA A 94 19.94 10.92 2.51
C ALA A 94 19.56 10.35 3.90
N GLN A 95 18.28 10.41 4.27
CA GLN A 95 17.73 9.87 5.51
C GLN A 95 17.30 8.42 5.31
N ASP A 96 17.28 7.69 6.42
CA ASP A 96 16.91 6.29 6.43
C ASP A 96 15.47 6.10 5.90
N TYR A 97 15.40 5.46 4.73
CA TYR A 97 14.17 5.20 3.99
C TYR A 97 13.13 4.43 4.83
N ALA A 98 13.59 3.70 5.85
CA ALA A 98 12.76 2.95 6.78
C ALA A 98 11.76 3.81 7.59
N ASP A 99 12.01 5.12 7.72
CA ASP A 99 11.17 6.02 8.51
C ASP A 99 10.12 6.79 7.71
N LEU A 100 10.18 6.74 6.38
CA LEU A 100 9.22 7.45 5.54
C LEU A 100 7.83 6.81 5.66
N VAL A 101 6.82 7.66 5.87
CA VAL A 101 5.41 7.26 5.95
C VAL A 101 4.58 7.99 4.90
N ILE A 102 3.62 7.26 4.35
CA ILE A 102 2.66 7.74 3.36
C ILE A 102 1.36 7.99 4.09
N LYS A 103 0.91 9.25 4.05
CA LYS A 103 -0.41 9.65 4.55
C LYS A 103 -1.46 9.33 3.49
N ILE A 104 -2.46 8.55 3.86
CA ILE A 104 -3.61 8.19 3.01
C ILE A 104 -4.92 8.58 3.72
N GLY A 105 -5.80 9.29 3.00
CA GLY A 105 -7.03 9.88 3.53
C GLY A 105 -7.63 10.86 2.54
#